data_AF-A0A8J4UIE5-F1
#
_entry.id   AF-A0A8J4UIE5-F1
#
_cell.length_a   1.000
_cell.length_b   1.000
_cell.length_c   1.000
_cell.angle_alpha   90.00
_cell.angle_beta   90.00
_cell.angle_gamma   90.00
#
_symmetry.space_group_name_H-M   'P 1'
#
loop_
_entity.id
_entity.type
_entity.pdbx_description
1 polymer ?
#
loop_
_entity_poly.entity_id
_entity_poly.type
_entity_poly.pdbx_seq_one_letter_code
_entity_poly.pdbx_strand_id
1 'polypeptide(L)'
;ECVDDVSHQPQRCMPKFMNVAFNVTMVATNTCGSPPEEYCVQTGVTKSCHICDGRDPRQHHSAVYLTDYNTQTDTTWWQSQTMLAGVQYPNSINLTLHLGKAFDITYMRLTFHSSRPESFAIYKRTREDGPWIPYQYYSGSCEKTYGKVNRGFIRAGEDEQQALCTDEFSDISPLTGGNVAFSTLEGRPSAYNFDHSPALQDWVTVTDIRVTLNRLNTYGDEALDTTVLKSYYYAISDITVEGRCKCNGHASKCVKNEYSKLVCDCKHNTDGDDCNVCKPFYNDRPWRKATFDNANECLPCNCSGKSSECYFDPALYRSTGHGGHCRNCADNTDGPNCERCSDNYYRVRPDQRCLPCSCNPVGSISTQCDNTGRCWCNPGVMGHKCDRCQPGYHSLTKAGCSPQTTSPGGRTQECDVNTRHCE
;
A
#
# COMPACT_ATOMS: atom_id res chain seq x y z
N GLU A 1 15.26 -1.39 -17.86
CA GLU A 1 13.94 -0.81 -17.44
C GLU A 1 13.92 -0.30 -16.00
N CYS A 2 14.24 -1.11 -14.99
CA CYS A 2 14.38 -0.65 -13.57
C CYS A 2 15.84 -0.58 -13.09
N VAL A 3 16.77 -0.88 -13.99
CA VAL A 3 18.21 -0.79 -13.78
C VAL A 3 18.76 0.00 -14.95
N ASP A 4 19.74 0.83 -14.70
CA ASP A 4 20.48 1.56 -15.74
C ASP A 4 21.31 0.58 -16.57
N ASP A 5 21.20 0.66 -17.89
CA ASP A 5 21.79 -0.33 -18.78
C ASP A 5 23.33 -0.24 -18.85
N VAL A 6 23.90 0.92 -18.46
CA VAL A 6 25.34 1.17 -18.50
C VAL A 6 26.00 0.89 -17.14
N SER A 7 25.47 1.49 -16.08
CA SER A 7 26.03 1.41 -14.72
C SER A 7 25.54 0.20 -13.92
N HIS A 8 24.50 -0.49 -14.40
CA HIS A 8 23.79 -1.54 -13.68
C HIS A 8 23.24 -1.10 -12.31
N GLN A 9 23.09 0.20 -12.07
CA GLN A 9 22.52 0.73 -10.84
C GLN A 9 20.98 0.76 -10.90
N PRO A 10 20.28 0.54 -9.78
CA PRO A 10 18.83 0.70 -9.71
C PRO A 10 18.40 2.11 -10.12
N GLN A 11 17.32 2.22 -10.89
CA GLN A 11 16.71 3.50 -11.27
C GLN A 11 15.18 3.41 -11.21
N ARG A 12 14.49 4.53 -11.00
CA ARG A 12 13.02 4.57 -10.97
C ARG A 12 12.44 3.99 -12.27
N CYS A 13 11.44 3.11 -12.12
CA CYS A 13 10.69 2.57 -13.24
C CYS A 13 9.19 2.60 -12.94
N MET A 14 8.38 2.89 -13.95
CA MET A 14 6.94 3.03 -13.81
C MET A 14 6.21 2.26 -14.90
N PRO A 15 5.02 1.71 -14.61
CA PRO A 15 4.18 1.11 -15.62
C PRO A 15 3.72 2.12 -16.67
N LYS A 16 3.44 1.61 -17.87
CA LYS A 16 2.85 2.41 -18.97
C LYS A 16 1.45 2.89 -18.59
N PHE A 17 1.07 4.03 -19.14
CA PHE A 17 -0.30 4.53 -19.08
C PHE A 17 -1.26 3.64 -19.89
N MET A 18 -2.50 3.53 -19.41
CA MET A 18 -3.57 2.78 -20.05
C MET A 18 -4.95 3.31 -19.62
N ASN A 19 -5.98 2.97 -20.39
CA ASN A 19 -7.35 3.05 -19.92
C ASN A 19 -7.61 1.89 -18.94
N VAL A 20 -7.66 2.19 -17.64
CA VAL A 20 -7.81 1.19 -16.58
C VAL A 20 -9.24 0.68 -16.42
N ALA A 21 -10.22 1.38 -17.01
CA ALA A 21 -11.61 0.96 -17.02
C ALA A 21 -11.92 -0.02 -18.16
N PHE A 22 -11.08 -0.06 -19.20
CA PHE A 22 -11.36 -0.83 -20.41
C PHE A 22 -11.62 -2.31 -20.12
N ASN A 23 -12.77 -2.80 -20.60
CA ASN A 23 -13.23 -4.18 -20.42
C ASN A 23 -13.40 -4.61 -18.94
N VAL A 24 -13.65 -3.65 -18.05
CA VAL A 24 -13.99 -3.90 -16.64
C VAL A 24 -15.46 -3.57 -16.44
N THR A 25 -16.28 -4.59 -16.18
CA THR A 25 -17.72 -4.40 -16.00
C THR A 25 -18.02 -3.54 -14.77
N MET A 26 -18.66 -2.40 -15.01
CA MET A 26 -19.17 -1.52 -13.95
C MET A 26 -20.49 -2.04 -13.39
N VAL A 27 -20.71 -1.80 -12.09
CA VAL A 27 -21.97 -2.11 -11.40
C VAL A 27 -22.85 -0.87 -11.41
N ALA A 28 -24.02 -0.96 -12.05
CA ALA A 28 -25.03 0.10 -12.06
C ALA A 28 -26.18 -0.24 -11.11
N THR A 29 -26.60 0.72 -10.28
CA THR A 29 -27.76 0.53 -9.38
C THR A 29 -29.11 0.59 -10.11
N ASN A 30 -29.11 1.02 -11.36
CA ASN A 30 -30.29 1.13 -12.21
C ASN A 30 -29.89 0.91 -13.66
N THR A 31 -30.71 0.21 -14.44
CA THR A 31 -30.53 -0.03 -15.87
C THR A 31 -31.91 -0.31 -16.47
N CYS A 32 -32.17 0.19 -17.68
CA CYS A 32 -33.47 -0.03 -18.32
C CYS A 32 -33.70 -1.50 -18.74
N GLY A 33 -34.97 -1.84 -18.94
CA GLY A 33 -35.36 -3.07 -19.65
C GLY A 33 -35.74 -4.28 -18.78
N SER A 34 -35.94 -4.10 -17.47
CA SER A 34 -36.54 -5.11 -16.60
C SER A 34 -37.55 -4.49 -15.62
N PRO A 35 -38.86 -4.42 -15.95
CA PRO A 35 -39.48 -4.92 -17.19
C PRO A 35 -39.12 -4.06 -18.42
N PRO A 36 -39.39 -4.55 -19.65
CA PRO A 36 -39.20 -3.75 -20.86
C PRO A 36 -39.97 -2.43 -20.77
N GLU A 37 -39.33 -1.34 -21.17
CA GLU A 37 -39.88 0.01 -21.06
C GLU A 37 -39.64 0.84 -22.32
N GLU A 38 -40.52 1.80 -22.57
CA GLU A 38 -40.39 2.73 -23.69
C GLU A 38 -39.61 3.98 -23.28
N TYR A 39 -38.64 4.39 -24.09
CA TYR A 39 -37.90 5.64 -23.97
C TYR A 39 -38.00 6.43 -25.28
N CYS A 40 -37.86 7.76 -25.20
CA CYS A 40 -37.99 8.62 -26.38
C CYS A 40 -36.75 9.49 -26.57
N VAL A 41 -36.25 9.58 -27.81
CA VAL A 41 -35.16 10.45 -28.20
C VAL A 41 -35.73 11.73 -28.79
N GLN A 42 -35.22 12.88 -28.35
CA GLN A 42 -35.62 14.20 -28.83
C GLN A 42 -34.51 14.81 -29.68
N THR A 43 -34.66 14.71 -30.99
CA THR A 43 -33.76 15.32 -31.98
C THR A 43 -34.45 16.51 -32.63
N GLY A 44 -34.26 17.70 -32.04
CA GLY A 44 -34.85 18.95 -32.53
C GLY A 44 -36.39 18.91 -32.49
N VAL A 45 -37.03 18.85 -33.66
CA VAL A 45 -38.49 18.88 -33.83
C VAL A 45 -39.11 17.47 -33.84
N THR A 46 -38.30 16.42 -34.00
CA THR A 46 -38.78 15.03 -34.13
C THR A 46 -38.56 14.26 -32.84
N LYS A 47 -39.61 13.57 -32.39
CA LYS A 47 -39.59 12.67 -31.24
C LYS A 47 -39.78 11.24 -31.76
N SER A 48 -38.81 10.38 -31.47
CA SER A 48 -38.87 8.95 -31.80
C SER A 48 -38.80 8.15 -30.52
N CYS A 49 -39.64 7.12 -30.38
CA CYS A 49 -39.67 6.29 -29.19
C CYS A 49 -39.29 4.85 -29.54
N HIS A 50 -38.54 4.22 -28.64
CA HIS A 50 -37.98 2.90 -28.78
C HIS A 50 -38.21 2.11 -27.49
N ILE A 51 -38.04 0.80 -27.56
CA ILE A 51 -38.18 -0.10 -26.41
C ILE A 51 -36.76 -0.46 -25.93
N CYS A 52 -36.54 -0.36 -24.63
CA CYS A 52 -35.42 -1.01 -23.97
C CYS A 52 -35.91 -2.33 -23.38
N ASP A 53 -35.37 -3.46 -23.83
CA ASP A 53 -35.63 -4.80 -23.29
C ASP A 53 -34.30 -5.45 -22.92
N GLY A 54 -34.08 -5.69 -21.62
CA GLY A 54 -32.86 -6.29 -21.11
C GLY A 54 -32.62 -7.73 -21.59
N ARG A 55 -33.62 -8.36 -22.23
CA ARG A 55 -33.55 -9.72 -22.78
C ARG A 55 -33.28 -9.75 -24.28
N ASP A 56 -33.44 -8.64 -25.01
CA ASP A 56 -33.12 -8.57 -26.45
C ASP A 56 -31.71 -7.98 -26.65
N PRO A 57 -30.75 -8.74 -27.19
CA PRO A 57 -29.40 -8.27 -27.50
C PRO A 57 -29.31 -7.02 -28.39
N ARG A 58 -30.38 -6.66 -29.11
CA ARG A 58 -30.41 -5.46 -29.97
C ARG A 58 -31.02 -4.22 -29.29
N GLN A 59 -31.64 -4.39 -28.12
CA GLN A 59 -32.40 -3.35 -27.43
C GLN A 59 -32.02 -3.21 -25.94
N HIS A 60 -31.05 -3.99 -25.46
CA HIS A 60 -30.53 -3.84 -24.11
C HIS A 60 -29.42 -2.78 -24.06
N HIS A 61 -29.33 -2.07 -22.94
CA HIS A 61 -28.34 -1.02 -22.69
C HIS A 61 -27.62 -1.26 -21.36
N SER A 62 -26.96 -2.41 -21.27
CA SER A 62 -26.31 -2.89 -20.04
C SER A 62 -25.05 -2.09 -19.68
N ALA A 63 -24.68 -2.10 -18.39
CA ALA A 63 -23.50 -1.42 -17.87
C ALA A 63 -22.17 -1.93 -18.46
N VAL A 64 -22.18 -3.08 -19.16
CA VAL A 64 -21.02 -3.57 -19.93
C VAL A 64 -20.59 -2.58 -21.03
N TYR A 65 -21.53 -1.80 -21.57
CA TYR A 65 -21.29 -0.79 -22.61
C TYR A 65 -20.71 0.53 -22.08
N LEU A 66 -20.40 0.62 -20.78
CA LEU A 66 -19.70 1.79 -20.24
C LEU A 66 -18.20 1.76 -20.54
N THR A 67 -17.65 0.58 -20.85
CA THR A 67 -16.20 0.34 -20.88
C THR A 67 -15.76 -0.62 -21.99
N ASP A 68 -16.67 -0.92 -22.93
CA ASP A 68 -16.38 -1.74 -24.10
C ASP A 68 -15.56 -0.96 -25.14
N TYR A 69 -15.27 -1.60 -26.27
CA TYR A 69 -14.60 -0.94 -27.37
C TYR A 69 -15.61 -0.10 -28.17
N ASN A 70 -15.63 1.21 -27.91
CA ASN A 70 -16.55 2.13 -28.58
C ASN A 70 -15.90 2.81 -29.80
N THR A 71 -16.63 2.90 -30.91
CA THR A 71 -16.24 3.65 -32.12
C THR A 71 -17.34 4.62 -32.52
N GLN A 72 -17.01 5.69 -33.24
CA GLN A 72 -18.02 6.69 -33.67
C GLN A 72 -19.11 6.13 -34.59
N THR A 73 -18.85 5.00 -35.27
CA THR A 73 -19.79 4.40 -36.22
C THR A 73 -20.74 3.39 -35.58
N ASP A 74 -20.28 2.66 -34.56
CA ASP A 74 -21.05 1.63 -33.85
C ASP A 74 -21.11 1.96 -32.37
N THR A 75 -21.86 3.01 -32.02
CA THR A 75 -21.95 3.49 -30.65
C THR A 75 -22.88 2.61 -29.81
N THR A 76 -22.30 1.91 -28.84
CA THR A 76 -23.01 1.29 -27.73
C THR A 76 -23.19 2.30 -26.59
N TRP A 77 -24.17 2.07 -25.71
CA TRP A 77 -24.33 2.85 -24.50
C TRP A 77 -25.06 2.08 -23.40
N TRP A 78 -24.75 2.43 -22.16
CA TRP A 78 -25.58 2.09 -21.00
C TRP A 78 -26.69 3.12 -20.83
N GLN A 79 -27.87 2.67 -20.37
CA GLN A 79 -29.02 3.54 -20.15
C GLN A 79 -29.75 3.22 -18.84
N SER A 80 -30.10 4.26 -18.09
CA SER A 80 -30.99 4.16 -16.93
C SER A 80 -32.45 3.98 -17.36
N GLN A 81 -33.32 3.65 -16.41
CA GLN A 81 -34.75 3.84 -16.59
C GLN A 81 -35.09 5.32 -16.80
N THR A 82 -36.31 5.59 -17.26
CA THR A 82 -36.77 6.96 -17.54
C THR A 82 -37.23 7.70 -16.28
N MET A 83 -37.42 9.02 -16.38
CA MET A 83 -37.98 9.84 -15.31
C MET A 83 -39.39 9.37 -14.92
N LEU A 84 -40.14 8.75 -15.85
CA LEU A 84 -41.43 8.11 -15.55
C LEU A 84 -41.31 7.00 -14.49
N ALA A 85 -40.17 6.31 -14.45
CA ALA A 85 -39.84 5.29 -13.44
C ALA A 85 -39.24 5.89 -12.15
N GLY A 86 -39.25 7.23 -12.01
CA GLY A 86 -38.74 7.91 -10.82
C GLY A 86 -37.23 8.22 -10.85
N VAL A 87 -36.59 8.12 -12.02
CA VAL A 87 -35.19 8.56 -12.22
C VAL A 87 -35.15 10.08 -12.27
N GLN A 88 -35.20 10.72 -11.10
CA GLN A 88 -35.01 12.16 -10.90
C GLN A 88 -34.71 12.42 -9.41
N TYR A 89 -34.05 13.54 -9.12
CA TYR A 89 -33.81 14.02 -7.76
C TYR A 89 -35.10 13.93 -6.90
N PRO A 90 -35.05 13.36 -5.69
CA PRO A 90 -33.86 13.04 -4.89
C PRO A 90 -33.23 11.65 -5.16
N ASN A 91 -33.80 10.86 -6.08
CA ASN A 91 -33.23 9.56 -6.40
C ASN A 91 -31.94 9.73 -7.21
N SER A 92 -30.92 8.94 -6.90
CA SER A 92 -29.64 8.96 -7.58
C SER A 92 -29.25 7.57 -8.07
N ILE A 93 -28.44 7.53 -9.14
CA ILE A 93 -27.91 6.30 -9.70
C ILE A 93 -26.41 6.26 -9.48
N ASN A 94 -25.91 5.14 -8.98
CA ASN A 94 -24.48 4.91 -8.79
C ASN A 94 -23.97 3.95 -9.87
N LEU A 95 -22.90 4.35 -10.55
CA LEU A 95 -22.10 3.53 -11.44
C LEU A 95 -20.75 3.30 -10.76
N THR A 96 -20.47 2.06 -10.37
CA THR A 96 -19.28 1.71 -9.59
C THR A 96 -18.32 0.85 -10.40
N LEU A 97 -17.07 1.28 -10.48
CA LEU A 97 -15.96 0.58 -11.11
C LEU A 97 -14.99 0.10 -10.04
N HIS A 98 -14.80 -1.22 -9.95
CA HIS A 98 -13.85 -1.87 -9.06
C HIS A 98 -12.59 -2.24 -9.84
N LEU A 99 -11.44 -1.62 -9.55
CA LEU A 99 -10.21 -1.86 -10.31
C LEU A 99 -9.42 -3.09 -9.81
N GLY A 100 -9.67 -3.54 -8.57
CA GLY A 100 -9.01 -4.70 -7.94
C GLY A 100 -7.50 -4.51 -7.64
N LYS A 101 -6.99 -3.29 -7.86
CA LYS A 101 -5.63 -2.83 -7.55
C LYS A 101 -5.62 -1.30 -7.49
N ALA A 102 -4.65 -0.72 -6.79
CA ALA A 102 -4.41 0.73 -6.81
C ALA A 102 -3.77 1.20 -8.13
N PHE A 103 -4.28 2.31 -8.64
CA PHE A 103 -3.78 3.03 -9.81
C PHE A 103 -3.55 4.50 -9.47
N ASP A 104 -2.56 5.12 -10.12
CA ASP A 104 -2.38 6.56 -10.14
C ASP A 104 -3.17 7.11 -11.35
N ILE A 105 -4.36 7.67 -11.09
CA ILE A 105 -5.28 8.19 -12.11
C ILE A 105 -4.92 9.63 -12.47
N THR A 106 -4.76 9.90 -13.77
CA THR A 106 -4.46 11.24 -14.27
C THR A 106 -5.69 11.93 -14.81
N TYR A 107 -6.57 11.17 -15.46
CA TYR A 107 -7.65 11.74 -16.24
C TYR A 107 -8.85 10.79 -16.32
N MET A 108 -10.06 11.35 -16.28
CA MET A 108 -11.30 10.62 -16.54
C MET A 108 -12.11 11.37 -17.59
N ARG A 109 -12.75 10.62 -18.49
CA ARG A 109 -13.69 11.15 -19.47
C ARG A 109 -14.98 10.35 -19.44
N LEU A 110 -16.10 11.07 -19.39
CA LEU A 110 -17.43 10.50 -19.56
C LEU A 110 -18.03 11.09 -20.84
N THR A 111 -18.45 10.22 -21.76
CA THR A 111 -19.14 10.61 -22.99
C THR A 111 -20.60 10.19 -22.87
N PHE A 112 -21.50 11.16 -22.93
CA PHE A 112 -22.93 10.96 -22.77
C PHE A 112 -23.60 10.74 -24.12
N HIS A 113 -24.47 9.74 -24.20
CA HIS A 113 -25.39 9.53 -25.31
C HIS A 113 -26.67 10.39 -25.14
N SER A 114 -27.11 10.61 -23.89
CA SER A 114 -28.13 11.60 -23.54
C SER A 114 -27.51 12.98 -23.32
N SER A 115 -28.34 13.99 -22.97
CA SER A 115 -27.83 15.23 -22.39
C SER A 115 -27.11 14.95 -21.07
N ARG A 116 -26.15 15.81 -20.73
CA ARG A 116 -25.42 15.74 -19.45
C ARG A 116 -26.36 16.02 -18.27
N PRO A 117 -26.14 15.43 -17.09
CA PRO A 117 -26.89 15.74 -15.88
C PRO A 117 -26.74 17.21 -15.48
N GLU A 118 -27.77 17.79 -14.84
CA GLU A 118 -27.62 19.09 -14.18
C GLU A 118 -26.65 18.96 -13.00
N SER A 119 -26.77 17.87 -12.24
CA SER A 119 -25.93 17.56 -11.09
C SER A 119 -25.48 16.09 -11.08
N PHE A 120 -24.18 15.89 -10.92
CA PHE A 120 -23.57 14.57 -10.66
C PHE A 120 -22.24 14.74 -9.92
N ALA A 121 -21.69 13.64 -9.43
CA ALA A 121 -20.45 13.64 -8.66
C ALA A 121 -19.62 12.41 -8.97
N ILE A 122 -18.30 12.56 -8.89
CA ILE A 122 -17.33 11.47 -8.96
C ILE A 122 -16.77 11.28 -7.56
N TYR A 123 -16.77 10.04 -7.09
CA TYR A 123 -16.16 9.60 -5.84
C TYR A 123 -15.08 8.56 -6.13
N LYS A 124 -14.15 8.41 -5.20
CA LYS A 124 -13.09 7.40 -5.26
C LYS A 124 -12.90 6.70 -3.91
N ARG A 125 -12.19 5.57 -3.95
CA ARG A 125 -11.56 4.95 -2.78
C ARG A 125 -10.05 4.83 -3.02
N THR A 126 -9.25 5.05 -1.97
CA THR A 126 -7.79 4.83 -2.01
C THR A 126 -7.39 3.41 -1.60
N ARG A 127 -8.34 2.64 -1.04
CA ARG A 127 -8.24 1.22 -0.67
C ARG A 127 -9.62 0.57 -0.78
N GLU A 128 -9.70 -0.72 -1.11
CA GLU A 128 -10.97 -1.42 -1.40
C GLU A 128 -12.02 -1.27 -0.28
N ASP A 129 -11.62 -1.40 0.99
CA ASP A 129 -12.50 -1.25 2.16
C ASP A 129 -12.55 0.19 2.72
N GLY A 130 -12.09 1.16 1.94
CA GLY A 130 -12.03 2.56 2.34
C GLY A 130 -13.38 3.28 2.30
N PRO A 131 -13.50 4.44 2.97
CA PRO A 131 -14.65 5.32 2.77
C PRO A 131 -14.64 5.87 1.33
N TRP A 132 -15.83 6.17 0.81
CA TRP A 132 -15.96 6.93 -0.43
C TRP A 132 -15.55 8.39 -0.18
N ILE A 133 -14.56 8.85 -0.92
CA ILE A 133 -14.02 10.21 -0.86
C ILE A 133 -14.50 10.96 -2.10
N PRO A 134 -15.04 12.18 -1.96
CA PRO A 134 -15.38 13.02 -3.11
C PRO A 134 -14.16 13.28 -3.98
N TYR A 135 -14.30 13.11 -5.29
CA TYR A 135 -13.25 13.36 -6.27
C TYR A 135 -13.50 14.66 -7.04
N GLN A 136 -14.73 14.85 -7.52
CA GLN A 136 -15.16 16.04 -8.26
C GLN A 136 -16.69 16.17 -8.22
N TYR A 137 -17.18 17.41 -8.12
CA TYR A 137 -18.60 17.73 -8.23
C TYR A 137 -18.89 18.53 -9.50
N TYR A 138 -20.04 18.25 -10.10
CA TYR A 138 -20.59 19.03 -11.22
C TYR A 138 -22.04 19.38 -10.91
N SER A 139 -22.37 20.66 -10.92
CA SER A 139 -23.73 21.15 -10.64
C SER A 139 -23.93 22.57 -11.17
N GLY A 140 -25.07 22.84 -11.80
CA GLY A 140 -25.52 24.22 -12.05
C GLY A 140 -25.92 24.96 -10.77
N SER A 141 -25.97 24.25 -9.64
CA SER A 141 -26.40 24.72 -8.33
C SER A 141 -25.51 24.21 -7.19
N CYS A 142 -24.18 24.29 -7.36
CA CYS A 142 -23.16 23.77 -6.45
C CYS A 142 -23.41 24.04 -4.95
N GLU A 143 -23.78 25.27 -4.58
CA GLU A 143 -23.97 25.67 -3.19
C GLU A 143 -25.20 24.98 -2.58
N LYS A 144 -26.29 24.89 -3.35
CA LYS A 144 -27.54 24.26 -2.90
C LYS A 144 -27.45 22.74 -2.88
N THR A 145 -26.78 22.16 -3.87
CA THR A 145 -26.76 20.70 -4.09
C THR A 145 -25.64 20.02 -3.29
N TYR A 146 -24.46 20.62 -3.21
CA TYR A 146 -23.28 20.01 -2.56
C TYR A 146 -22.65 20.87 -1.47
N GLY A 147 -23.17 22.08 -1.19
CA GLY A 147 -22.57 22.98 -0.21
C GLY A 147 -21.17 23.46 -0.60
N LYS A 148 -20.88 23.50 -1.90
CA LYS A 148 -19.58 23.90 -2.46
C LYS A 148 -19.70 25.20 -3.24
N VAL A 149 -18.64 26.00 -3.20
CA VAL A 149 -18.53 27.22 -4.02
C VAL A 149 -18.38 26.80 -5.49
N ASN A 150 -19.21 27.37 -6.36
CA ASN A 150 -19.12 27.15 -7.80
C ASN A 150 -17.80 27.72 -8.35
N ARG A 151 -17.08 26.91 -9.14
CA ARG A 151 -15.76 27.24 -9.72
C ARG A 151 -14.75 27.72 -8.68
N GLY A 152 -14.80 27.12 -7.48
CA GLY A 152 -13.78 27.33 -6.46
C GLY A 152 -12.39 26.90 -6.96
N PHE A 153 -11.35 27.44 -6.32
CA PHE A 153 -9.95 27.12 -6.63
C PHE A 153 -9.18 26.86 -5.35
N ILE A 154 -8.09 26.10 -5.43
CA ILE A 154 -7.25 25.73 -4.29
C ILE A 154 -6.04 26.66 -4.26
N ARG A 155 -5.82 27.36 -3.14
CA ARG A 155 -4.66 28.22 -2.95
C ARG A 155 -3.46 27.45 -2.42
N ALA A 156 -2.26 27.97 -2.67
CA ALA A 156 -1.05 27.40 -2.10
C ALA A 156 -1.13 27.41 -0.56
N GLY A 157 -0.89 26.24 0.05
CA GLY A 157 -0.97 26.03 1.50
C GLY A 157 -2.34 25.59 2.01
N GLU A 158 -3.37 25.53 1.16
CA GLU A 158 -4.66 24.91 1.49
C GLU A 158 -4.63 23.39 1.29
N ASP A 159 -5.68 22.71 1.71
CA ASP A 159 -5.85 21.27 1.49
C ASP A 159 -6.01 20.96 0.00
N GLU A 160 -4.95 20.45 -0.62
CA GLU A 160 -4.92 20.02 -2.02
C GLU A 160 -5.56 18.64 -2.24
N GLN A 161 -6.22 18.03 -1.25
CA GLN A 161 -7.01 16.80 -1.41
C GLN A 161 -8.52 17.06 -1.38
N GLN A 162 -8.94 18.33 -1.38
CA GLN A 162 -10.35 18.66 -1.46
C GLN A 162 -10.91 18.51 -2.89
N ALA A 163 -12.17 18.09 -2.98
CA ALA A 163 -12.97 18.13 -4.21
C ALA A 163 -13.64 19.49 -4.40
N LEU A 164 -13.61 19.96 -5.65
CA LEU A 164 -14.20 21.21 -6.10
C LEU A 164 -15.55 20.96 -6.78
N CYS A 165 -16.32 22.03 -7.01
CA CYS A 165 -17.56 22.00 -7.77
C CYS A 165 -17.51 23.01 -8.92
N THR A 166 -17.99 22.62 -10.10
CA THR A 166 -18.10 23.49 -11.28
C THR A 166 -19.39 23.22 -12.04
N ASP A 167 -19.95 24.25 -12.66
CA ASP A 167 -21.13 24.20 -13.53
C ASP A 167 -20.79 24.01 -15.02
N GLU A 168 -19.51 23.97 -15.38
CA GLU A 168 -19.03 23.99 -16.77
C GLU A 168 -19.64 22.88 -17.66
N PHE A 169 -19.96 21.74 -17.05
CA PHE A 169 -20.54 20.58 -17.73
C PHE A 169 -22.00 20.30 -17.35
N SER A 170 -22.67 21.26 -16.71
CA SER A 170 -24.02 21.13 -16.19
C SER A 170 -25.09 21.68 -17.13
N ASP A 171 -24.72 22.27 -18.26
CA ASP A 171 -25.68 22.72 -19.28
C ASP A 171 -26.25 21.52 -20.07
N ILE A 172 -27.53 21.62 -20.46
CA ILE A 172 -28.28 20.57 -21.18
C ILE A 172 -27.75 20.34 -22.59
N SER A 173 -27.14 21.35 -23.21
CA SER A 173 -26.49 21.24 -24.52
C SER A 173 -25.09 20.63 -24.38
N PRO A 174 -24.62 19.78 -25.30
CA PRO A 174 -25.39 19.18 -26.39
C PRO A 174 -26.31 18.07 -25.88
N LEU A 175 -27.41 17.81 -26.60
CA LEU A 175 -28.37 16.75 -26.28
C LEU A 175 -27.83 15.33 -26.48
N THR A 176 -26.72 15.18 -27.21
CA THR A 176 -25.99 13.94 -27.38
C THR A 176 -24.51 14.22 -27.64
N GLY A 177 -23.63 13.28 -27.31
CA GLY A 177 -22.19 13.43 -27.47
C GLY A 177 -21.56 14.42 -26.47
N GLY A 178 -22.26 14.75 -25.38
CA GLY A 178 -21.74 15.60 -24.32
C GLY A 178 -20.53 14.94 -23.67
N ASN A 179 -19.40 15.65 -23.62
CA ASN A 179 -18.17 15.14 -23.01
C ASN A 179 -17.88 15.87 -21.70
N VAL A 180 -17.52 15.11 -20.68
CA VAL A 180 -17.04 15.62 -19.40
C VAL A 180 -15.63 15.12 -19.20
N ALA A 181 -14.72 16.06 -18.99
CA ALA A 181 -13.31 15.81 -18.73
C ALA A 181 -12.98 16.15 -17.28
N PHE A 182 -12.26 15.26 -16.60
CA PHE A 182 -11.78 15.48 -15.25
C PHE A 182 -10.28 15.16 -15.18
N SER A 183 -9.45 16.20 -15.00
CA SER A 183 -8.02 16.07 -14.75
C SER A 183 -7.77 16.11 -13.24
N THR A 184 -7.08 15.10 -12.71
CA THR A 184 -6.97 14.93 -11.25
C THR A 184 -6.06 15.98 -10.61
N LEU A 185 -5.08 16.51 -11.36
CA LEU A 185 -4.08 17.48 -10.88
C LEU A 185 -4.35 18.92 -11.35
N GLU A 186 -5.39 19.15 -12.14
CA GLU A 186 -5.73 20.49 -12.62
C GLU A 186 -6.10 21.43 -11.46
N GLY A 187 -5.55 22.65 -11.49
CA GLY A 187 -5.78 23.65 -10.45
C GLY A 187 -5.12 23.35 -9.10
N ARG A 188 -4.24 22.34 -9.01
CA ARG A 188 -3.54 21.97 -7.75
C ARG A 188 -2.13 22.58 -7.70
N PRO A 189 -1.84 23.47 -6.73
CA PRO A 189 -0.54 24.12 -6.61
C PRO A 189 0.65 23.17 -6.66
N SER A 190 0.66 22.05 -5.95
CA SER A 190 1.83 21.15 -5.89
C SER A 190 1.98 20.23 -7.10
N ALA A 191 1.15 20.35 -8.14
CA ALA A 191 1.19 19.47 -9.31
C ALA A 191 2.55 19.48 -10.04
N TYR A 192 3.22 20.64 -10.12
CA TYR A 192 4.54 20.76 -10.74
C TYR A 192 5.65 20.08 -9.92
N ASN A 193 5.42 19.80 -8.64
CA ASN A 193 6.34 19.10 -7.75
C ASN A 193 5.71 17.83 -7.14
N PHE A 194 4.96 17.11 -7.97
CA PHE A 194 4.20 15.92 -7.58
C PHE A 194 5.05 14.84 -6.87
N ASP A 195 6.29 14.63 -7.31
CA ASP A 195 7.20 13.63 -6.74
C ASP A 195 7.52 13.87 -5.25
N HIS A 196 7.39 15.11 -4.77
CA HIS A 196 7.60 15.51 -3.38
C HIS A 196 6.31 15.87 -2.63
N SER A 197 5.13 15.62 -3.21
CA SER A 197 3.83 15.88 -2.56
C SER A 197 3.11 14.57 -2.22
N PRO A 198 3.29 14.03 -0.99
CA PRO A 198 2.56 12.85 -0.53
C PRO A 198 1.04 13.01 -0.63
N ALA A 199 0.53 14.23 -0.37
CA ALA A 199 -0.87 14.56 -0.47
C ALA A 199 -1.41 14.36 -1.90
N LEU A 200 -0.70 14.84 -2.91
CA LEU A 200 -1.12 14.64 -4.30
C LEU A 200 -0.92 13.20 -4.78
N GLN A 201 0.11 12.51 -4.30
CA GLN A 201 0.32 11.09 -4.60
C GLN A 201 -0.83 10.23 -4.07
N ASP A 202 -1.34 10.51 -2.88
CA ASP A 202 -2.54 9.88 -2.35
C ASP A 202 -3.83 10.37 -3.05
N TRP A 203 -3.87 11.65 -3.47
CA TRP A 203 -4.98 12.20 -4.24
C TRP A 203 -5.19 11.54 -5.61
N VAL A 204 -4.13 11.13 -6.30
CA VAL A 204 -4.27 10.39 -7.57
C VAL A 204 -4.44 8.89 -7.38
N THR A 205 -4.22 8.37 -6.17
CA THR A 205 -4.38 6.95 -5.87
C THR A 205 -5.87 6.58 -5.86
N VAL A 206 -6.23 5.56 -6.65
CA VAL A 206 -7.60 5.06 -6.77
C VAL A 206 -7.61 3.53 -6.86
N THR A 207 -8.55 2.91 -6.14
CA THR A 207 -8.87 1.47 -6.19
C THR A 207 -10.28 1.23 -6.72
N ASP A 208 -11.20 2.16 -6.41
CA ASP A 208 -12.57 2.13 -6.88
C ASP A 208 -13.01 3.53 -7.28
N ILE A 209 -13.85 3.62 -8.30
CA ILE A 209 -14.49 4.85 -8.78
C ILE A 209 -15.99 4.68 -8.68
N ARG A 210 -16.69 5.72 -8.25
CA ARG A 210 -18.16 5.77 -8.30
C ARG A 210 -18.63 7.09 -8.90
N VAL A 211 -19.35 7.00 -10.00
CA VAL A 211 -20.07 8.13 -10.59
C VAL A 211 -21.50 8.08 -10.06
N THR A 212 -21.93 9.15 -9.39
CA THR A 212 -23.28 9.30 -8.86
C THR A 212 -24.03 10.36 -9.66
N LEU A 213 -25.06 9.93 -10.40
CA LEU A 213 -25.93 10.77 -11.21
C LEU A 213 -27.12 11.22 -10.34
N ASN A 214 -27.24 12.53 -10.08
CA ASN A 214 -28.14 13.07 -9.04
C ASN A 214 -29.38 13.79 -9.58
N ARG A 215 -29.21 14.64 -10.61
CA ARG A 215 -30.32 15.42 -11.17
C ARG A 215 -30.22 15.49 -12.69
N LEU A 216 -31.32 15.20 -13.38
CA LEU A 216 -31.42 15.37 -14.83
C LEU A 216 -31.58 16.84 -15.18
N ASN A 217 -31.04 17.23 -16.33
CA ASN A 217 -31.41 18.49 -16.96
C ASN A 217 -32.78 18.33 -17.64
N THR A 218 -33.64 19.32 -17.48
CA THR A 218 -34.98 19.37 -18.10
C THR A 218 -35.26 20.76 -18.66
N TYR A 219 -36.19 20.87 -19.59
CA TYR A 219 -36.67 22.14 -20.12
C TYR A 219 -37.78 22.79 -19.27
N GLY A 220 -38.12 22.20 -18.12
CA GLY A 220 -39.27 22.61 -17.29
C GLY A 220 -40.63 22.19 -17.87
N ASP A 221 -40.64 21.20 -18.75
CA ASP A 221 -41.80 20.65 -19.47
C ASP A 221 -42.31 19.34 -18.86
N GLU A 222 -41.84 18.96 -17.67
CA GLU A 222 -42.14 17.66 -17.05
C GLU A 222 -43.63 17.52 -16.70
N ALA A 223 -44.32 18.64 -16.46
CA ALA A 223 -45.74 18.69 -16.13
C ALA A 223 -46.67 18.56 -17.36
N LEU A 224 -46.14 18.52 -18.58
CA LEU A 224 -46.94 18.60 -19.80
C LEU A 224 -47.57 17.25 -20.20
N ASP A 225 -46.80 16.16 -20.22
CA ASP A 225 -47.27 14.83 -20.62
C ASP A 225 -46.32 13.71 -20.15
N THR A 226 -46.88 12.53 -19.90
CA THR A 226 -46.16 11.27 -19.64
C THR A 226 -45.13 10.93 -20.70
N THR A 227 -45.36 11.26 -21.98
CA THR A 227 -44.37 11.02 -23.03
C THR A 227 -43.11 11.87 -22.85
N VAL A 228 -43.20 13.05 -22.23
CA VAL A 228 -42.04 13.92 -21.92
C VAL A 228 -41.18 13.27 -20.84
N LEU A 229 -41.80 12.62 -19.86
CA LEU A 229 -41.06 11.88 -18.82
C LEU A 229 -40.27 10.69 -19.39
N LYS A 230 -40.72 10.11 -20.52
CA LYS A 230 -39.99 9.04 -21.22
C LYS A 230 -38.76 9.53 -21.98
N SER A 231 -38.63 10.84 -22.24
CA SER A 231 -37.46 11.42 -22.91
C SER A 231 -36.33 11.82 -21.97
N TYR A 232 -36.57 11.76 -20.66
CA TYR A 232 -35.56 12.08 -19.66
C TYR A 232 -35.01 10.81 -19.01
N TYR A 233 -33.74 10.53 -19.25
CA TYR A 233 -32.98 9.41 -18.70
C TYR A 233 -31.49 9.71 -18.80
N TYR A 234 -30.66 8.95 -18.09
CA TYR A 234 -29.21 9.00 -18.26
C TYR A 234 -28.77 7.95 -19.26
N ALA A 235 -27.93 8.34 -20.21
CA ALA A 235 -27.25 7.42 -21.10
C ALA A 235 -25.79 7.82 -21.30
N ILE A 236 -24.88 6.88 -21.10
CA ILE A 236 -23.42 7.07 -21.20
C ILE A 236 -22.88 6.04 -22.18
N SER A 237 -22.18 6.53 -23.20
CA SER A 237 -21.59 5.70 -24.25
C SER A 237 -20.18 5.22 -23.93
N ASP A 238 -19.40 6.00 -23.18
CA ASP A 238 -18.03 5.61 -22.81
C ASP A 238 -17.60 6.26 -21.49
N ILE A 239 -16.93 5.47 -20.65
CA ILE A 239 -16.17 5.93 -19.48
C ILE A 239 -14.73 5.49 -19.65
N THR A 240 -13.88 6.45 -19.99
CA THR A 240 -12.43 6.26 -20.06
C THR A 240 -11.79 6.74 -18.77
N VAL A 241 -10.94 5.92 -18.16
CA VAL A 241 -10.16 6.28 -16.97
C VAL A 241 -8.69 6.06 -17.30
N GLU A 242 -7.96 7.13 -17.55
CA GLU A 242 -6.53 7.06 -17.85
C GLU A 242 -5.71 7.11 -16.56
N GLY A 243 -4.81 6.15 -16.44
CA GLY A 243 -3.89 6.08 -15.33
C GLY A 243 -2.81 5.05 -15.58
N ARG A 244 -2.01 4.82 -14.54
CA ARG A 244 -1.01 3.74 -14.55
C ARG A 244 -1.10 2.96 -13.26
N CYS A 245 -0.69 1.71 -13.34
CA CYS A 245 -0.65 0.82 -12.21
C CYS A 245 0.27 1.38 -11.10
N LYS A 246 -0.22 1.50 -9.85
CA LYS A 246 0.56 2.09 -8.76
C LYS A 246 1.58 1.08 -8.25
N CYS A 247 2.86 1.34 -8.52
CA CYS A 247 3.99 0.51 -8.10
C CYS A 247 5.09 1.29 -7.37
N ASN A 248 4.79 2.51 -6.93
CA ASN A 248 5.70 3.38 -6.19
C ASN A 248 7.09 3.60 -6.85
N GLY A 249 7.16 3.46 -8.18
CA GLY A 249 8.40 3.61 -8.93
C GLY A 249 9.36 2.40 -8.86
N HIS A 250 8.90 1.26 -8.33
CA HIS A 250 9.69 0.03 -8.18
C HIS A 250 9.26 -1.11 -9.13
N ALA A 251 8.42 -0.85 -10.14
CA ALA A 251 8.11 -1.83 -11.18
C ALA A 251 7.77 -1.16 -12.51
N SER A 252 8.19 -1.76 -13.62
CA SER A 252 7.87 -1.28 -14.98
C SER A 252 6.57 -1.86 -15.54
N LYS A 253 5.96 -2.83 -14.88
CA LYS A 253 4.72 -3.49 -15.31
C LYS A 253 3.95 -4.11 -14.16
N CYS A 254 2.68 -4.39 -14.42
CA CYS A 254 1.84 -5.20 -13.56
C CYS A 254 1.50 -6.53 -14.25
N VAL A 255 1.36 -7.57 -13.44
CA VAL A 255 1.12 -8.95 -13.86
C VAL A 255 0.00 -9.55 -13.03
N LYS A 256 -0.68 -10.57 -13.54
CA LYS A 256 -1.63 -11.34 -12.74
C LYS A 256 -0.86 -12.37 -11.91
N ASN A 257 -1.15 -12.44 -10.60
CA ASN A 257 -0.60 -13.46 -9.72
C ASN A 257 -1.34 -14.80 -9.87
N GLU A 258 -1.00 -15.80 -9.04
CA GLU A 258 -1.61 -17.13 -9.02
C GLU A 258 -3.13 -17.11 -8.79
N TYR A 259 -3.64 -16.08 -8.12
CA TYR A 259 -5.06 -15.86 -7.85
C TYR A 259 -5.76 -14.99 -8.92
N SER A 260 -5.10 -14.74 -10.06
CA SER A 260 -5.57 -13.84 -11.13
C SER A 260 -5.75 -12.38 -10.71
N LYS A 261 -5.22 -11.97 -9.54
CA LYS A 261 -5.21 -10.57 -9.09
C LYS A 261 -4.07 -9.83 -9.77
N LEU A 262 -4.35 -8.63 -10.27
CA LEU A 262 -3.32 -7.76 -10.83
C LEU A 262 -2.44 -7.21 -9.71
N VAL A 263 -1.13 -7.38 -9.81
CA VAL A 263 -0.11 -6.91 -8.84
C VAL A 263 1.10 -6.35 -9.59
N CYS A 264 1.94 -5.57 -8.92
CA CYS A 264 3.20 -5.10 -9.51
C CYS A 264 4.24 -6.22 -9.62
N ASP A 265 5.03 -6.24 -10.71
CA ASP A 265 6.24 -7.07 -10.80
C ASP A 265 7.41 -6.38 -10.07
N CYS A 266 7.37 -6.40 -8.74
CA CYS A 266 8.24 -5.59 -7.89
C CYS A 266 9.74 -5.88 -8.05
N LYS A 267 10.51 -4.80 -8.21
CA LYS A 267 11.98 -4.75 -8.26
C LYS A 267 12.52 -4.01 -7.03
N HIS A 268 13.79 -3.62 -7.05
CA HIS A 268 14.41 -2.81 -5.98
C HIS A 268 14.29 -3.44 -4.57
N ASN A 269 14.24 -4.78 -4.52
CA ASN A 269 14.00 -5.56 -3.30
C ASN A 269 12.74 -5.14 -2.53
N THR A 270 11.72 -4.65 -3.24
CA THR A 270 10.41 -4.33 -2.70
C THR A 270 9.43 -5.49 -2.91
N ASP A 271 8.36 -5.46 -2.13
CA ASP A 271 7.29 -6.47 -2.12
C ASP A 271 5.93 -5.83 -1.84
N GLY A 272 4.87 -6.64 -1.86
CA GLY A 272 3.48 -6.22 -1.73
C GLY A 272 2.85 -5.84 -3.07
N ASP A 273 1.51 -5.77 -3.10
CA ASP A 273 0.75 -5.56 -4.34
C ASP A 273 1.17 -4.30 -5.10
N ASP A 274 1.56 -3.24 -4.37
CA ASP A 274 1.99 -1.93 -4.89
C ASP A 274 3.50 -1.67 -4.74
N CYS A 275 4.30 -2.67 -4.40
CA CYS A 275 5.71 -2.50 -4.05
C CYS A 275 5.93 -1.52 -2.88
N ASN A 276 5.04 -1.58 -1.89
CA ASN A 276 4.93 -0.63 -0.78
C ASN A 276 5.60 -1.09 0.52
N VAL A 277 6.30 -2.23 0.49
CA VAL A 277 7.11 -2.74 1.59
C VAL A 277 8.43 -3.28 1.07
N CYS A 278 9.40 -3.47 1.96
CA CYS A 278 10.64 -4.18 1.62
C CYS A 278 10.42 -5.69 1.66
N LYS A 279 11.15 -6.43 0.81
CA LYS A 279 11.22 -7.89 0.89
C LYS A 279 11.77 -8.32 2.25
N PRO A 280 11.43 -9.54 2.71
CA PRO A 280 12.09 -10.14 3.86
C PRO A 280 13.62 -10.04 3.73
N PHE A 281 14.31 -9.75 4.83
CA PHE A 281 15.76 -9.54 4.91
C PHE A 281 16.31 -8.22 4.31
N TYR A 282 15.49 -7.41 3.63
CA TYR A 282 15.92 -6.11 3.06
C TYR A 282 15.50 -4.91 3.92
N ASN A 283 15.63 -5.02 5.24
CA ASN A 283 15.15 -4.03 6.21
C ASN A 283 16.26 -3.16 6.80
N ASP A 284 17.36 -2.94 6.08
CA ASP A 284 18.48 -2.14 6.59
C ASP A 284 18.20 -0.63 6.60
N ARG A 285 17.22 -0.18 5.82
CA ARG A 285 16.70 1.20 5.85
C ARG A 285 15.19 1.22 5.68
N PRO A 286 14.49 2.30 6.05
CA PRO A 286 13.06 2.42 5.81
C PRO A 286 12.74 2.36 4.32
N TRP A 287 11.63 1.69 3.97
CA TRP A 287 11.06 1.75 2.63
C TRP A 287 10.75 3.19 2.21
N ARG A 288 10.98 3.53 0.94
CA ARG A 288 10.60 4.81 0.35
C ARG A 288 10.26 4.61 -1.13
N LYS A 289 9.27 5.38 -1.62
CA LYS A 289 8.95 5.49 -3.05
C LYS A 289 10.18 5.94 -3.85
N ALA A 290 10.38 5.40 -5.05
CA ALA A 290 11.44 5.86 -5.94
C ALA A 290 11.15 7.27 -6.47
N THR A 291 12.15 8.14 -6.45
CA THR A 291 12.13 9.49 -7.03
C THR A 291 12.88 9.51 -8.36
N PHE A 292 12.88 10.64 -9.06
CA PHE A 292 13.64 10.78 -10.30
C PHE A 292 15.15 10.51 -10.09
N ASP A 293 15.71 11.02 -9.00
CA ASP A 293 17.16 10.93 -8.71
C ASP A 293 17.58 9.68 -7.93
N ASN A 294 16.63 8.99 -7.28
CA ASN A 294 16.95 7.85 -6.42
C ASN A 294 15.90 6.74 -6.50
N ALA A 295 16.35 5.53 -6.85
CA ALA A 295 15.48 4.35 -6.90
C ALA A 295 14.93 3.93 -5.53
N ASN A 296 15.56 4.37 -4.45
CA ASN A 296 15.20 4.09 -3.06
C ASN A 296 14.98 2.60 -2.81
N GLU A 297 15.86 1.75 -3.35
CA GLU A 297 15.79 0.31 -3.18
C GLU A 297 15.93 -0.13 -1.73
N CYS A 298 15.27 -1.22 -1.38
CA CYS A 298 15.47 -1.82 -0.06
C CYS A 298 16.85 -2.48 0.02
N LEU A 299 17.54 -2.28 1.14
CA LEU A 299 18.91 -2.73 1.33
C LEU A 299 18.95 -3.98 2.25
N PRO A 300 19.75 -5.00 1.91
CA PRO A 300 19.86 -6.22 2.69
C PRO A 300 20.48 -5.94 4.06
N CYS A 301 19.98 -6.62 5.08
CA CYS A 301 20.60 -6.61 6.39
C CYS A 301 21.94 -7.35 6.38
N ASN A 302 22.87 -6.90 7.20
CA ASN A 302 24.15 -7.58 7.39
C ASN A 302 24.14 -8.44 8.66
N CYS A 303 23.78 -9.72 8.53
CA CYS A 303 23.75 -10.64 9.67
C CYS A 303 24.99 -11.53 9.79
N SER A 304 26.13 -11.13 9.20
CA SER A 304 27.38 -11.90 9.24
C SER A 304 27.25 -13.37 8.76
N GLY A 305 26.25 -13.66 7.92
CA GLY A 305 25.91 -15.02 7.49
C GLY A 305 25.35 -15.93 8.61
N LYS A 306 24.93 -15.37 9.75
CA LYS A 306 24.40 -16.08 10.92
C LYS A 306 22.88 -15.94 11.10
N SER A 307 22.23 -15.15 10.25
CA SER A 307 20.78 -15.09 10.15
C SER A 307 20.35 -14.70 8.74
N SER A 308 19.15 -15.15 8.35
CA SER A 308 18.44 -14.74 7.13
C SER A 308 17.19 -13.92 7.44
N GLU A 309 17.03 -13.49 8.69
CA GLU A 309 15.88 -12.73 9.16
C GLU A 309 16.34 -11.47 9.88
N CYS A 310 15.72 -10.34 9.56
CA CYS A 310 15.97 -9.08 10.23
C CYS A 310 14.74 -8.17 10.21
N TYR A 311 14.74 -7.19 11.10
CA TYR A 311 13.78 -6.10 11.14
C TYR A 311 14.49 -4.75 11.14
N PHE A 312 13.76 -3.69 10.84
CA PHE A 312 14.28 -2.33 10.88
C PHE A 312 14.24 -1.77 12.31
N ASP A 313 15.38 -1.33 12.82
CA ASP A 313 15.59 -0.67 14.10
C ASP A 313 15.87 0.84 13.88
N PRO A 314 14.91 1.73 14.19
CA PRO A 314 15.07 3.16 14.02
C PRO A 314 16.19 3.79 14.86
N ALA A 315 16.50 3.22 16.03
CA ALA A 315 17.53 3.74 16.92
C ALA A 315 18.92 3.43 16.37
N LEU A 316 19.11 2.21 15.86
CA LEU A 316 20.35 1.80 15.18
C LEU A 316 20.59 2.61 13.90
N TYR A 317 19.52 2.83 13.12
CA TYR A 317 19.60 3.63 11.90
C TYR A 317 20.04 5.08 12.19
N ARG A 318 19.51 5.68 13.25
CA ARG A 318 19.87 7.06 13.64
C ARG A 318 21.33 7.18 14.07
N SER A 319 21.89 6.15 14.68
CA SER A 319 23.27 6.17 15.18
C SER A 319 24.31 5.76 14.14
N THR A 320 23.97 4.90 13.18
CA THR A 320 24.95 4.30 12.25
C THR A 320 24.65 4.53 10.76
N GLY A 321 23.44 4.96 10.40
CA GLY A 321 22.96 4.96 9.01
C GLY A 321 22.47 3.60 8.50
N HIS A 322 22.58 2.54 9.32
CA HIS A 322 22.13 1.19 9.06
C HIS A 322 21.16 0.75 10.17
N GLY A 323 20.00 0.24 9.79
CA GLY A 323 18.91 -0.09 10.71
C GLY A 323 18.63 -1.58 10.80
N GLY A 324 19.31 -2.42 10.03
CA GLY A 324 19.05 -3.85 10.04
C GLY A 324 19.43 -4.46 11.39
N HIS A 325 18.45 -5.05 12.07
CA HIS A 325 18.66 -5.81 13.31
C HIS A 325 18.24 -7.27 13.10
N CYS A 326 19.21 -8.18 13.18
CA CYS A 326 19.07 -9.59 12.90
C CYS A 326 18.28 -10.34 13.98
N ARG A 327 17.50 -11.34 13.56
CA ARG A 327 16.77 -12.23 14.49
C ARG A 327 17.38 -13.61 14.48
N ASN A 328 17.21 -14.35 15.57
CA ASN A 328 17.57 -15.78 15.62
C ASN A 328 19.01 -16.05 15.18
N CYS A 329 19.97 -15.28 15.70
CA CYS A 329 21.39 -15.44 15.37
C CYS A 329 21.89 -16.86 15.69
N ALA A 330 22.43 -17.53 14.67
CA ALA A 330 22.96 -18.89 14.76
C ALA A 330 24.35 -18.92 15.46
N ASP A 331 24.89 -20.12 15.69
CA ASP A 331 26.23 -20.33 16.23
C ASP A 331 26.53 -19.65 17.58
N ASN A 332 25.52 -19.49 18.43
CA ASN A 332 25.60 -18.79 19.72
C ASN A 332 26.18 -17.36 19.57
N THR A 333 25.74 -16.68 18.51
CA THR A 333 26.05 -15.27 18.28
C THR A 333 24.89 -14.38 18.73
N ASP A 334 25.19 -13.12 18.95
CA ASP A 334 24.26 -12.08 19.37
C ASP A 334 24.73 -10.73 18.81
N GLY A 335 23.93 -9.68 19.02
CA GLY A 335 24.16 -8.32 18.52
C GLY A 335 23.33 -8.04 17.25
N PRO A 336 23.18 -6.76 16.88
CA PRO A 336 22.35 -6.36 15.75
C PRO A 336 22.72 -7.03 14.43
N ASN A 337 23.98 -7.41 14.23
CA ASN A 337 24.51 -8.03 13.02
C ASN A 337 25.01 -9.47 13.28
N CYS A 338 24.62 -10.08 14.41
CA CYS A 338 25.15 -11.35 14.91
C CYS A 338 26.70 -11.34 15.03
N GLU A 339 27.26 -10.18 15.35
CA GLU A 339 28.68 -9.90 15.26
C GLU A 339 29.45 -10.24 16.53
N ARG A 340 28.80 -10.60 17.63
CA ARG A 340 29.44 -11.00 18.90
C ARG A 340 28.92 -12.34 19.38
N CYS A 341 29.58 -12.93 20.37
CA CYS A 341 29.04 -14.14 21.01
C CYS A 341 27.92 -13.77 21.98
N SER A 342 26.92 -14.65 22.09
CA SER A 342 25.87 -14.53 23.11
C SER A 342 26.48 -14.65 24.51
N ASP A 343 25.71 -14.24 25.51
CA ASP A 343 26.08 -14.38 26.91
C ASP A 343 26.46 -15.83 27.26
N ASN A 344 27.52 -15.97 28.05
CA ASN A 344 28.21 -17.21 28.44
C ASN A 344 28.94 -17.93 27.32
N TYR A 345 29.22 -17.25 26.21
CA TYR A 345 30.09 -17.74 25.15
C TYR A 345 31.25 -16.78 24.88
N TYR A 346 32.30 -17.27 24.23
CA TYR A 346 33.46 -16.49 23.83
C TYR A 346 34.05 -17.01 22.52
N ARG A 347 34.85 -16.20 21.86
CA ARG A 347 35.72 -16.62 20.76
C ARG A 347 37.01 -15.81 20.79
N VAL A 348 38.13 -16.43 20.40
CA VAL A 348 39.43 -15.76 20.42
C VAL A 348 39.63 -14.92 19.16
N ARG A 349 39.11 -15.39 18.02
CA ARG A 349 39.16 -14.67 16.75
C ARG A 349 37.77 -14.55 16.11
N PRO A 350 37.48 -13.49 15.33
CA PRO A 350 36.16 -13.29 14.73
C PRO A 350 35.71 -14.40 13.77
N ASP A 351 36.65 -15.07 13.11
CA ASP A 351 36.41 -16.18 12.18
C ASP A 351 36.08 -17.51 12.89
N GLN A 352 36.28 -17.58 14.20
CA GLN A 352 35.98 -18.78 14.98
C GLN A 352 34.54 -18.80 15.49
N ARG A 353 34.01 -20.02 15.66
CA ARG A 353 32.72 -20.23 16.32
C ARG A 353 32.76 -19.82 17.79
N CYS A 354 31.62 -19.39 18.31
CA CYS A 354 31.47 -19.11 19.73
C CYS A 354 31.48 -20.42 20.54
N LEU A 355 32.35 -20.47 21.54
CA LEU A 355 32.53 -21.60 22.44
C LEU A 355 31.93 -21.28 23.82
N PRO A 356 31.29 -22.25 24.50
CA PRO A 356 30.71 -22.00 25.80
C PRO A 356 31.78 -21.73 26.85
N CYS A 357 31.56 -20.72 27.69
CA CYS A 357 32.46 -20.36 28.78
C CYS A 357 32.64 -21.50 29.77
N SER A 358 31.56 -22.22 30.12
CA SER A 358 31.60 -23.36 31.05
C SER A 358 32.26 -23.04 32.40
N CYS A 359 32.07 -21.81 32.92
CA CYS A 359 32.54 -21.43 34.24
C CYS A 359 31.73 -22.16 35.32
N ASN A 360 32.41 -22.68 36.35
CA ASN A 360 31.76 -23.37 37.45
C ASN A 360 30.86 -22.39 38.22
N PRO A 361 29.52 -22.57 38.23
CA PRO A 361 28.58 -21.59 38.78
C PRO A 361 28.71 -21.40 40.30
N VAL A 362 29.41 -22.29 41.02
CA VAL A 362 29.69 -22.16 42.45
C VAL A 362 31.02 -21.45 42.67
N GLY A 363 32.04 -21.79 41.88
CA GLY A 363 33.40 -21.28 42.06
C GLY A 363 33.73 -19.99 41.30
N SER A 364 32.91 -19.59 40.34
CA SER A 364 33.09 -18.34 39.59
C SER A 364 32.19 -17.21 40.10
N ILE A 365 32.65 -15.97 39.93
CA ILE A 365 31.89 -14.75 40.19
C ILE A 365 30.74 -14.59 39.17
N SER A 366 30.96 -15.00 37.92
CA SER A 366 29.99 -14.97 36.84
C SER A 366 30.18 -16.17 35.92
N THR A 367 29.10 -16.62 35.27
CA THR A 367 29.14 -17.67 34.24
C THR A 367 29.77 -17.18 32.92
N GLN A 368 29.91 -15.86 32.74
CA GLN A 368 30.63 -15.24 31.63
C GLN A 368 32.14 -15.26 31.87
N CYS A 369 32.88 -15.64 30.84
CA CYS A 369 34.34 -15.67 30.78
C CYS A 369 34.90 -14.50 29.95
N ASP A 370 36.21 -14.29 30.00
CA ASP A 370 36.91 -13.35 29.13
C ASP A 370 37.03 -13.86 27.67
N ASN A 371 37.65 -13.04 26.80
CA ASN A 371 37.84 -13.35 25.38
C ASN A 371 38.77 -14.56 25.13
N THR A 372 39.47 -15.05 26.16
CA THR A 372 40.30 -16.27 26.09
C THR A 372 39.58 -17.50 26.64
N GLY A 373 38.39 -17.32 27.22
CA GLY A 373 37.60 -18.39 27.82
C GLY A 373 37.85 -18.59 29.31
N ARG A 374 38.65 -17.71 29.95
CA ARG A 374 39.02 -17.83 31.36
C ARG A 374 37.97 -17.19 32.23
N CYS A 375 37.63 -17.89 33.30
CA CYS A 375 36.59 -17.48 34.25
C CYS A 375 37.16 -16.65 35.39
N TRP A 376 36.33 -15.76 35.93
CA TRP A 376 36.64 -14.95 37.11
C TRP A 376 36.32 -15.75 38.37
N CYS A 377 37.33 -16.20 39.11
CA CYS A 377 37.15 -17.10 40.25
C CYS A 377 36.88 -16.37 41.57
N ASN A 378 36.04 -16.95 42.41
CA ASN A 378 35.80 -16.51 43.78
C ASN A 378 37.08 -16.64 44.64
N PRO A 379 37.17 -15.94 45.79
CA PRO A 379 38.35 -16.02 46.66
C PRO A 379 38.73 -17.46 47.06
N GLY A 380 40.02 -17.78 47.01
CA GLY A 380 40.53 -19.13 47.31
C GLY A 380 40.23 -20.19 46.24
N VAL A 381 39.60 -19.84 45.12
CA VAL A 381 39.30 -20.73 43.99
C VAL A 381 40.31 -20.50 42.85
N MET A 382 40.64 -21.54 42.10
CA MET A 382 41.52 -21.49 40.92
C MET A 382 41.06 -22.44 39.81
N GLY A 383 41.84 -22.48 38.72
CA GLY A 383 41.51 -23.23 37.51
C GLY A 383 40.95 -22.32 36.43
N HIS A 384 41.04 -22.76 35.16
CA HIS A 384 40.55 -21.99 34.02
C HIS A 384 39.03 -21.79 34.06
N LYS A 385 38.32 -22.74 34.70
CA LYS A 385 36.87 -22.78 34.86
C LYS A 385 36.42 -22.61 36.32
N CYS A 386 37.32 -22.21 37.22
CA CYS A 386 37.06 -22.00 38.65
C CYS A 386 36.45 -23.22 39.36
N ASP A 387 36.96 -24.40 39.05
CA ASP A 387 36.42 -25.71 39.42
C ASP A 387 37.13 -26.37 40.60
N ARG A 388 38.17 -25.74 41.15
CA ARG A 388 38.96 -26.30 42.28
C ARG A 388 39.51 -25.22 43.21
N CYS A 389 39.75 -25.60 44.46
CA CYS A 389 40.38 -24.72 45.44
C CYS A 389 41.87 -24.54 45.17
N GLN A 390 42.40 -23.38 45.58
CA GLN A 390 43.85 -23.14 45.62
C GLN A 390 44.52 -24.08 46.63
N PRO A 391 45.84 -24.38 46.46
CA PRO A 391 46.59 -25.09 47.49
C PRO A 391 46.43 -24.42 48.86
N GLY A 392 46.18 -25.23 49.90
CA GLY A 392 45.89 -24.72 51.25
C GLY A 392 44.45 -24.25 51.47
N TYR A 393 43.54 -24.45 50.51
CA TYR A 393 42.10 -24.19 50.65
C TYR A 393 41.28 -25.46 50.40
N HIS A 394 40.08 -25.54 50.97
CA HIS A 394 39.15 -26.67 50.82
C HIS A 394 37.69 -26.18 50.81
N SER A 395 36.75 -27.10 50.56
CA SER A 395 35.30 -26.83 50.59
C SER A 395 34.85 -25.70 49.64
N LEU A 396 34.69 -26.02 48.35
CA LEU A 396 34.19 -25.06 47.36
C LEU A 396 32.72 -24.71 47.62
N THR A 397 32.46 -23.44 47.93
CA THR A 397 31.11 -22.88 48.15
C THR A 397 30.88 -21.65 47.28
N LYS A 398 29.64 -21.11 47.28
CA LYS A 398 29.33 -19.86 46.58
C LYS A 398 30.14 -18.65 47.07
N ALA A 399 30.71 -18.71 48.28
CA ALA A 399 31.58 -17.66 48.83
C ALA A 399 33.06 -17.85 48.47
N GLY A 400 33.41 -18.91 47.74
CA GLY A 400 34.78 -19.34 47.48
C GLY A 400 35.19 -20.57 48.29
N CYS A 401 36.50 -20.79 48.44
CA CYS A 401 37.03 -21.87 49.27
C CYS A 401 37.49 -21.36 50.64
N SER A 402 37.40 -22.22 51.66
CA SER A 402 37.86 -21.93 53.01
C SER A 402 39.33 -22.33 53.20
N PRO A 403 40.17 -21.50 53.86
CA PRO A 403 41.56 -21.85 54.13
C PRO A 403 41.64 -23.07 55.05
N GLN A 404 42.61 -23.95 54.81
CA GLN A 404 42.96 -25.03 55.71
C GLN A 404 43.68 -24.44 56.92
N THR A 405 43.12 -24.62 58.11
CA THR A 405 43.79 -24.23 59.36
C THR A 405 44.79 -25.33 59.75
N THR A 406 46.06 -25.18 59.35
CA THR A 406 47.14 -25.94 59.98
C THR A 406 47.46 -25.30 61.32
N SER A 407 47.14 -25.97 62.43
CA SER A 407 47.59 -25.55 63.76
C SER A 407 49.13 -25.48 63.79
N PRO A 408 49.74 -24.48 64.44
CA PRO A 408 51.19 -24.32 64.50
C PRO A 408 51.82 -25.34 65.46
N GLY A 409 51.83 -26.61 65.07
CA GLY A 409 52.40 -27.71 65.87
C GLY A 409 52.26 -29.14 65.36
N GLY A 410 51.71 -29.41 64.16
CA GLY A 410 51.51 -30.77 63.65
C GLY A 410 52.08 -30.98 62.25
N ARG A 411 52.78 -32.12 62.05
CA ARG A 411 53.44 -32.57 60.80
C ARG A 411 52.60 -32.36 59.53
N THR A 412 53.30 -32.07 58.43
CA THR A 412 52.75 -32.11 57.06
C THR A 412 52.14 -33.47 56.76
N GLN A 413 50.82 -33.52 56.68
CA GLN A 413 50.06 -34.68 56.19
C GLN A 413 49.82 -34.48 54.69
N GLU A 414 50.49 -35.27 53.87
CA GLU A 414 50.31 -35.25 52.41
C GLU A 414 49.08 -36.10 52.09
N CYS A 415 47.96 -35.42 51.81
CA CYS A 415 46.69 -36.10 51.50
C CYS A 415 46.56 -36.34 50.00
N ASP A 416 46.36 -37.59 49.59
CA ASP A 416 46.04 -37.94 48.21
C ASP A 416 44.62 -37.48 47.87
N VAL A 417 44.52 -36.69 46.79
CA VAL A 417 43.30 -35.99 46.37
C VAL A 417 42.22 -36.93 45.83
N ASN A 418 42.55 -38.19 45.51
CA ASN A 418 41.60 -39.15 44.93
C ASN A 418 41.02 -40.13 45.95
N THR A 419 41.70 -40.44 47.05
CA THR A 419 41.32 -41.53 47.97
C THR A 419 40.73 -41.05 49.30
N ARG A 420 40.74 -39.74 49.58
CA ARG A 420 40.25 -39.13 50.85
C ARG A 420 40.81 -39.81 52.11
N HIS A 421 42.05 -40.29 52.06
CA HIS A 421 42.79 -40.76 53.23
C HIS A 421 44.07 -39.93 53.40
N CYS A 422 44.38 -39.58 54.64
CA CYS A 422 45.54 -38.81 55.05
C CYS A 422 46.29 -39.60 56.14
N GLU A 423 47.59 -39.84 55.99
CA GLU A 423 48.45 -40.52 56.99
C GLU A 423 49.24 -39.56 57.87
#